data_AF-A0A256BP68-F1
#
_entry.id   AF-A0A256BP68-F1
#
_cell.length_a   1.000
_cell.length_b   1.000
_cell.length_c   1.000
_cell.angle_alpha   90.00
_cell.angle_beta   90.00
_cell.angle_gamma   90.00
#
_symmetry.space_group_name_H-M   'P 1'
#
loop_
_entity.id
_entity.type
_entity.pdbx_description
1 polymer ?
#
loop_
_entity_poly.entity_id
_entity_poly.type
_entity_poly.pdbx_seq_one_letter_code
_entity_poly.pdbx_strand_id
1 'polypeptide(L)' 'MKKDDRIMGTGKRENQIGTVLEVKGKMALIQWDSSQEQTWKPIKKLALLGSALFDLSSFSQ' A
#
# COMPACT_ATOMS: atom_id res chain seq x y z
N MET A 1 -7.07 -1.17 4.84
CA MET A 1 -6.17 -1.42 3.71
C MET A 1 -6.96 -2.16 2.65
N LYS A 2 -6.93 -1.68 1.42
CA LYS A 2 -7.63 -2.20 0.25
C LYS A 2 -6.69 -2.19 -0.96
N LYS A 3 -7.11 -2.81 -2.04
CA LYS A 3 -6.43 -2.70 -3.34
C LYS A 3 -6.25 -1.21 -3.69
N ASP A 4 -5.11 -0.89 -4.30
CA ASP A 4 -4.65 0.45 -4.71
C ASP A 4 -4.27 1.38 -3.55
N ASP A 5 -4.33 0.93 -2.28
CA ASP A 5 -3.78 1.70 -1.18
C ASP A 5 -2.25 1.78 -1.28
N ARG A 6 -1.73 2.99 -1.08
CA ARG A 6 -0.30 3.25 -0.90
C ARG A 6 0.10 2.87 0.52
N ILE A 7 1.12 2.04 0.63
CA ILE A 7 1.63 1.57 1.92
C ILE A 7 3.14 1.77 2.04
N MET A 8 3.60 1.82 3.27
CA MET A 8 5.00 1.66 3.63
C MET A 8 5.17 0.34 4.36
N GLY A 9 6.16 -0.45 3.97
CA GLY A 9 6.49 -1.70 4.65
C GLY A 9 8.00 -1.89 4.76
N THR A 10 8.43 -2.66 5.74
CA THR A 10 9.85 -2.97 5.92
C THR A 10 10.29 -4.06 4.93
N GLY A 11 11.12 -3.67 3.96
CA GLY A 11 11.84 -4.56 3.06
C GLY A 11 12.99 -5.28 3.76
N LYS A 12 13.85 -5.99 3.02
CA LYS A 12 14.99 -6.74 3.60
C LYS A 12 16.04 -5.86 4.28
N ARG A 13 16.15 -4.58 3.90
CA ARG A 13 17.21 -3.67 4.37
C ARG A 13 16.69 -2.31 4.84
N GLU A 14 15.55 -1.87 4.32
CA GLU A 14 15.01 -0.54 4.57
C GLU A 14 13.49 -0.53 4.39
N ASN A 15 12.86 0.55 4.87
CA ASN A 15 11.45 0.79 4.60
C ASN A 15 11.26 1.16 3.13
N GLN A 16 10.28 0.51 2.50
CA GLN A 16 9.96 0.71 1.09
C GLN A 16 8.49 1.08 0.96
N ILE A 17 8.21 1.85 -0.09
CA ILE A 17 6.85 2.21 -0.47
C ILE A 17 6.39 1.21 -1.53
N GLY A 18 5.12 0.83 -1.43
CA GLY A 18 4.50 -0.03 -2.42
C GLY A 18 3.01 0.19 -2.52
N THR A 19 2.43 -0.47 -3.51
CA THR A 19 1.01 -0.42 -3.80
C THR A 19 0.38 -1.78 -3.56
N VAL A 20 -0.76 -1.81 -2.87
CA VAL A 20 -1.48 -3.05 -2.61
C VAL A 20 -2.20 -3.51 -3.87
N LEU A 21 -1.82 -4.67 -4.41
CA LEU A 21 -2.46 -5.26 -5.59
C LEU A 21 -3.66 -6.13 -5.21
N GLU A 22 -3.57 -6.85 -4.09
CA GLU A 22 -4.59 -7.79 -3.64
C GLU A 22 -4.55 -7.94 -2.12
N VAL A 23 -5.70 -8.20 -1.50
CA VAL A 23 -5.80 -8.51 -0.06
C VAL A 23 -6.50 -9.86 0.10
N LYS A 24 -5.85 -10.80 0.80
CA LYS A 24 -6.39 -12.12 1.16
C LYS A 24 -6.31 -12.32 2.67
N GLY A 25 -7.45 -12.16 3.34
CA GLY A 25 -7.54 -12.31 4.79
C GLY A 25 -6.60 -11.33 5.52
N LYS A 26 -5.56 -11.86 6.17
CA LYS A 26 -4.57 -11.08 6.93
C LYS A 26 -3.30 -10.72 6.15
N MET A 27 -3.25 -11.06 4.86
CA MET A 27 -2.11 -10.84 3.98
C MET A 27 -2.49 -9.89 2.84
N ALA A 28 -1.54 -9.06 2.41
CA ALA A 28 -1.66 -8.20 1.24
C ALA A 28 -0.51 -8.48 0.27
N LEU A 29 -0.82 -8.57 -1.02
CA LEU A 29 0.16 -8.59 -2.11
C LEU A 29 0.54 -7.15 -2.42
N ILE A 30 1.83 -6.85 -2.34
CA ILE A 30 2.35 -5.50 -2.56
C ILE A 30 3.33 -5.55 -3.72
N GLN A 31 3.19 -4.60 -4.62
CA GLN A 31 4.22 -4.25 -5.60
C GLN A 31 5.07 -3.11 -5.05
N TRP A 32 6.38 -3.33 -4.91
CA TRP A 32 7.31 -2.32 -4.39
C TRP A 32 7.77 -1.39 -5.51
N ASP A 33 7.77 -0.08 -5.24
CA ASP A 33 8.14 0.93 -6.24
C ASP A 33 9.63 0.85 -6.64
N SER A 34 10.50 0.45 -5.69
CA SER A 34 11.95 0.43 -5.87
C SER A 34 12.46 -0.69 -6.78
N SER A 35 11.76 -1.83 -6.81
CA SER A 35 12.22 -3.05 -7.51
C SER A 35 11.16 -3.65 -8.43
N GLN A 36 9.93 -3.12 -8.44
CA GLN A 36 8.75 -3.73 -9.06
C GLN A 36 8.47 -5.17 -8.59
N GLU A 37 9.17 -5.66 -7.56
CA GLU A 37 8.97 -6.98 -6.99
C GLU A 37 7.60 -7.04 -6.31
N GLN A 38 6.93 -8.18 -6.45
CA GLN A 38 5.65 -8.43 -5.81
C GLN A 38 5.84 -9.40 -4.63
N THR A 39 5.43 -8.99 -3.44
CA THR A 39 5.56 -9.84 -2.25
C THR A 39 4.32 -9.84 -1.38
N TRP A 40 4.00 -11.00 -0.80
CA TRP A 40 2.96 -11.12 0.22
C TRP A 40 3.50 -10.71 1.58
N LYS A 41 2.81 -9.76 2.23
CA LYS A 41 3.14 -9.32 3.59
C LYS A 41 1.91 -9.34 4.50
N PRO A 42 2.11 -9.63 5.79
CA PRO A 42 1.03 -9.53 6.76
C PRO A 42 0.65 -8.06 6.97
N ILE A 43 -0.65 -7.78 6.94
CA ILE A 43 -1.22 -6.42 7.05
C ILE A 43 -0.69 -5.67 8.29
N LYS A 44 -0.49 -6.37 9.41
CA LYS A 44 0.04 -5.80 10.65
C LYS A 44 1.46 -5.22 10.55
N LYS A 45 2.22 -5.55 9.49
CA LYS A 45 3.58 -5.04 9.24
C LYS A 45 3.59 -3.89 8.23
N LEU A 46 2.43 -3.41 7.81
CA LEU A 46 2.29 -2.37 6.79
C LEU A 46 1.67 -1.13 7.42
N ALA A 47 2.27 0.01 7.14
CA ALA A 47 1.73 1.32 7.50
C ALA A 47 1.01 1.91 6.28
N LEU A 48 -0.21 2.38 6.46
CA LEU A 48 -0.94 3.08 5.40
C LEU A 48 -0.30 4.46 5.21
N LEU A 49 0.12 4.79 4.00
CA LEU A 49 0.49 6.15 3.66
C LEU A 49 -0.81 6.84 3.26
N GLY A 50 -1.37 7.61 4.20
CA GLY A 50 -2.75 8.10 4.19
C GLY A 50 -3.29 8.47 2.80
N SER A 51 -4.44 7.88 2.47
CA SER A 51 -5.31 8.31 1.38
C SER A 51 -6.00 9.62 1.78
N ALA A 52 -5.29 10.74 1.79
CA ALA A 52 -5.84 12.02 2.21
C ALA A 52 -6.14 13.00 1.06
N LEU A 53 -5.94 12.65 -0.23
CA LEU A 53 -5.84 13.70 -1.26
C LEU A 53 -6.56 13.51 -2.61
N PHE A 54 -7.53 12.61 -2.77
CA PHE A 54 -8.25 12.54 -4.07
C PHE A 54 -9.78 12.44 -4.00
N ASP A 55 -10.42 12.94 -2.93
CA ASP A 55 -11.80 13.41 -3.05
C ASP A 55 -11.81 14.92 -3.36
N LEU A 56 -11.23 15.30 -4.49
CA LEU A 56 -11.45 16.61 -5.11
C LEU A 56 -12.73 16.62 -5.96
N SER A 57 -13.47 15.51 -5.99
CA SER A 57 -14.77 15.39 -6.67
C SER A 57 -15.94 16.04 -5.92
N SER A 58 -15.73 16.50 -4.68
CA SER A 58 -16.81 17.05 -3.85
C SER A 58 -16.87 18.58 -3.80
N PHE A 59 -15.99 19.32 -4.51
CA PHE A 59 -16.06 20.78 -4.60
C PHE A 59 -16.68 21.24 -5.92
N SER A 60 -17.99 21.01 -6.04
CA SER A 60 -18.86 21.69 -7.00
C SER A 60 -19.98 22.34 -6.18
N GLN A 61 -19.77 23.59 -5.76
CA GLN A 61 -20.84 24.53 -5.41
C GLN A 61 -20.72 25.75 -6.32
#